data_AF-A0A1I0N3C2-F1
#
_entry.id   AF-A0A1I0N3C2-F1
#
_cell.length_a   1.000
_cell.length_b   1.000
_cell.length_c   1.000
_cell.angle_alpha   90.00
_cell.angle_beta   90.00
_cell.angle_gamma   90.00
#
_symmetry.space_group_name_H-M   'P 1'
#
loop_
_entity.id
_entity.type
_entity.pdbx_description
1 polymer ?
#
loop_
_entity_poly.entity_id
_entity_poly.type
_entity_poly.pdbx_seq_one_letter_code
_entity_poly.pdbx_strand_id
1 'polypeptide(L)'
;MAIKENSTNNINRQFLTECNLTYAFQLMGGRWKLPILMHVHKGIKRFGELKKSIPNITERMLTLQLKELEKDGLVSKAELEYMLTSLGRELIPVCIELHKWGGRHKLVFHGKTTALEPRF
;
A
#
# COMPACT_ATOMS: atom_id res chain seq x y z
N MET A 1 18.51 0.25 -7.46
CA MET A 1 19.46 -0.09 -6.38
C MET A 1 19.72 -1.58 -6.50
N ALA A 2 20.98 -1.98 -6.62
CA ALA A 2 21.33 -3.39 -6.64
C ALA A 2 20.95 -4.00 -5.29
N ILE A 3 20.13 -5.05 -5.31
CA ILE A 3 19.83 -5.83 -4.12
C ILE A 3 21.11 -6.59 -3.78
N LYS A 4 21.68 -6.34 -2.60
CA LYS A 4 22.74 -7.20 -2.07
C LYS A 4 22.08 -8.49 -1.61
N GLU A 5 22.09 -9.49 -2.48
CA GLU A 5 21.37 -10.76 -2.28
C GLU A 5 21.73 -11.42 -0.94
N ASN A 6 23.00 -11.35 -0.54
CA ASN A 6 23.52 -11.95 0.70
C ASN A 6 23.54 -10.99 1.91
N SER A 7 22.85 -9.85 1.83
CA SER A 7 22.75 -8.96 3.00
C SER A 7 21.80 -9.54 4.04
N THR A 8 22.11 -9.34 5.32
CA THR A 8 21.22 -9.71 6.44
C THR A 8 19.80 -9.18 6.25
N ASN A 9 19.65 -7.98 5.69
CA ASN A 9 18.35 -7.40 5.39
C ASN A 9 17.57 -8.19 4.32
N ASN A 10 18.23 -8.68 3.27
CA ASN A 10 17.57 -9.46 2.23
C ASN A 10 17.20 -10.87 2.71
N ILE A 11 18.08 -11.50 3.49
CA ILE A 11 17.82 -12.80 4.12
C ILE A 11 16.61 -12.69 5.06
N ASN A 12 16.61 -11.69 5.95
CA ASN A 12 15.49 -11.47 6.88
C ASN A 12 14.19 -11.19 6.13
N ARG A 13 14.25 -10.43 5.03
CA ARG A 13 13.08 -10.17 4.19
C ARG A 13 12.50 -11.47 3.64
N GLN A 14 13.33 -12.34 3.07
CA GLN A 14 12.89 -13.63 2.52
C GLN A 14 12.26 -14.51 3.60
N PHE A 15 12.95 -14.70 4.72
CA PHE A 15 12.47 -15.50 5.85
C PHE A 15 11.13 -14.97 6.40
N LEU A 16 11.02 -13.65 6.63
CA LEU A 16 9.80 -13.06 7.14
C LEU A 16 8.64 -13.21 6.15
N THR A 17 8.88 -13.21 4.84
CA THR A 17 7.80 -13.38 3.83
C THR A 17 7.27 -14.81 3.68
N GLU A 18 7.81 -15.79 4.39
CA GLU A 18 7.20 -17.12 4.46
C GLU A 18 5.83 -17.10 5.16
N CYS A 19 5.61 -16.11 6.05
CA CYS A 19 4.29 -15.88 6.63
C CYS A 19 3.41 -15.02 5.70
N ASN A 20 2.18 -15.47 5.46
CA ASN A 20 1.24 -14.81 4.55
C ASN A 20 0.92 -13.36 4.98
N LEU A 21 0.87 -13.08 6.29
CA LEU A 21 0.59 -11.75 6.81
C LEU A 21 1.70 -10.75 6.44
N THR A 22 2.94 -11.11 6.72
CA THR A 22 4.13 -10.31 6.42
C THR A 22 4.37 -10.20 4.91
N TYR A 23 4.06 -11.25 4.13
CA TYR A 23 4.04 -11.18 2.68
C TYR A 23 3.04 -10.11 2.18
N ALA A 24 1.79 -10.12 2.67
CA ALA A 24 0.79 -9.11 2.32
C ALA A 24 1.23 -7.68 2.70
N PHE A 25 1.83 -7.52 3.89
CA PHE A 25 2.41 -6.24 4.30
C PHE A 25 3.58 -5.80 3.42
N GLN A 26 4.36 -6.71 2.86
CA GLN A 26 5.40 -6.36 1.90
C GLN A 26 4.80 -5.85 0.57
N LEU A 27 3.71 -6.45 0.09
CA LEU A 27 3.04 -6.01 -1.13
C LEU A 27 2.45 -4.59 -0.97
N MET A 28 1.77 -4.35 0.15
CA MET A 28 1.17 -3.05 0.50
C MET A 28 2.18 -2.04 1.04
N GLY A 29 3.36 -2.51 1.45
CA GLY A 29 4.34 -1.78 2.21
C GLY A 29 4.94 -0.60 1.45
N GLY A 30 5.40 0.38 2.20
CA GLY A 30 5.96 1.63 1.67
C GLY A 30 4.98 2.80 1.75
N ARG A 31 5.52 4.00 1.52
CA ARG A 31 4.80 5.26 1.76
C ARG A 31 3.71 5.56 0.72
N TRP A 32 3.83 4.99 -0.47
CA TRP A 32 3.07 5.45 -1.64
C TRP A 32 2.11 4.41 -2.23
N LYS A 33 2.36 3.11 -2.04
CA LYS A 33 1.53 2.04 -2.61
C LYS A 33 0.06 2.13 -2.18
N LEU A 34 -0.20 2.23 -0.87
CA LEU A 34 -1.57 2.34 -0.34
C LEU A 34 -2.31 3.60 -0.86
N PRO A 35 -1.74 4.82 -0.82
CA PRO A 35 -2.34 5.98 -1.47
C PRO A 35 -2.68 5.74 -2.95
N ILE A 36 -1.75 5.17 -3.74
CA ILE A 36 -1.99 4.91 -5.16
C ILE A 36 -3.16 3.94 -5.35
N LEU A 37 -3.16 2.80 -4.66
CA LEU A 37 -4.24 1.80 -4.74
C LEU A 37 -5.61 2.41 -4.41
N MET A 38 -5.68 3.24 -3.37
CA MET A 38 -6.93 3.89 -2.97
C MET A 38 -7.41 4.95 -3.98
N HIS A 39 -6.52 5.65 -4.67
CA HIS A 39 -6.92 6.61 -5.72
C HIS A 39 -7.37 5.91 -7.00
N VAL A 40 -6.68 4.84 -7.40
CA VAL A 40 -7.10 4.00 -8.54
C VAL A 40 -8.46 3.35 -8.25
N HIS A 41 -8.67 2.85 -7.02
CA HIS A 41 -9.97 2.34 -6.59
C HIS A 41 -11.10 3.38 -6.74
N LYS A 42 -10.82 4.65 -6.43
CA LYS A 42 -11.76 5.79 -6.58
C LYS A 42 -11.96 6.24 -8.03
N GLY A 43 -11.33 5.57 -9.00
CA GLY A 43 -11.50 5.87 -10.42
C GLY A 43 -10.51 6.88 -10.99
N ILE A 44 -9.46 7.27 -10.26
CA ILE A 44 -8.38 8.11 -10.80
C ILE A 44 -7.39 7.19 -11.52
N LYS A 45 -7.46 7.19 -12.85
CA LYS A 45 -6.77 6.20 -13.67
C LYS A 45 -5.57 6.73 -14.42
N ARG A 46 -5.47 8.04 -14.67
CA ARG A 46 -4.37 8.60 -15.48
C ARG A 46 -3.20 9.04 -14.62
N PHE A 47 -1.99 8.87 -15.15
CA PHE A 47 -0.74 9.23 -14.42
C PHE A 47 -0.77 10.68 -13.90
N GLY A 48 -1.13 11.64 -14.76
CA GLY A 48 -1.16 13.06 -14.39
C GLY A 48 -2.19 13.37 -13.29
N GLU A 49 -3.31 12.67 -13.27
CA GLU A 49 -4.34 12.83 -12.23
C GLU A 49 -3.89 12.19 -10.92
N LEU A 50 -3.30 10.99 -10.96
CA LEU A 50 -2.66 10.36 -9.80
C LEU A 50 -1.61 11.28 -9.19
N LYS A 51 -0.73 11.87 -10.03
CA LYS A 51 0.32 12.80 -9.60
C LYS A 51 -0.22 14.05 -8.93
N LYS A 52 -1.37 14.57 -9.38
CA LYS A 52 -2.06 15.73 -8.81
C LYS A 52 -2.79 15.38 -7.51
N SER A 53 -3.41 14.20 -7.46
CA SER A 53 -4.22 13.73 -6.31
C SER A 53 -3.39 13.30 -5.10
N ILE A 54 -2.11 12.96 -5.29
CA ILE A 54 -1.20 12.55 -4.23
C ILE A 54 -0.16 13.66 -4.01
N PRO A 55 -0.32 14.51 -2.97
CA PRO A 55 0.63 15.58 -2.67
C PRO A 55 2.05 15.07 -2.45
N ASN A 56 3.03 15.88 -2.83
CA ASN A 56 4.47 15.66 -2.59
C ASN A 56 5.11 14.45 -3.30
N ILE A 57 4.39 13.65 -4.09
CA ILE A 57 4.94 12.38 -4.57
C ILE A 57 6.09 12.45 -5.59
N THR A 58 6.44 13.47 -6.37
CA THR A 58 7.40 13.35 -7.52
C THR A 58 7.01 12.32 -8.60
N GLU A 59 7.35 12.59 -9.85
CA GLU A 59 7.04 11.70 -10.98
C GLU A 59 7.87 10.42 -10.96
N ARG A 60 9.15 10.54 -10.58
CA ARG A 60 10.06 9.41 -10.46
C ARG A 60 9.53 8.37 -9.49
N MET A 61 9.06 8.82 -8.32
CA MET A 61 8.54 7.91 -7.31
C MET A 61 7.19 7.31 -7.73
N LEU A 62 6.28 8.11 -8.29
CA LEU A 62 5.00 7.58 -8.79
C LEU A 62 5.24 6.49 -9.85
N THR A 63 6.13 6.74 -10.80
CA THR A 63 6.53 5.75 -11.82
C THR A 63 7.10 4.49 -11.20
N LEU A 64 8.00 4.62 -10.23
CA LEU A 64 8.60 3.48 -9.53
C LEU A 64 7.54 2.63 -8.84
N GLN A 65 6.63 3.27 -8.11
CA GLN A 65 5.62 2.60 -7.29
C GLN A 65 4.53 1.95 -8.15
N LEU A 66 4.13 2.58 -9.26
CA LEU A 66 3.22 1.95 -10.22
C LEU A 66 3.84 0.71 -10.86
N LYS A 67 5.12 0.77 -11.27
CA LYS A 67 5.83 -0.42 -11.78
C LYS A 67 5.93 -1.55 -10.77
N GLU A 68 6.16 -1.22 -9.49
CA GLU A 68 6.16 -2.22 -8.42
C GLU A 68 4.77 -2.84 -8.24
N LEU A 69 3.70 -2.03 -8.21
CA LEU A 69 2.32 -2.52 -8.11
C LEU A 69 1.88 -3.35 -9.32
N GLU A 70 2.37 -3.03 -10.52
CA GLU A 70 2.18 -3.84 -11.74
C GLU A 70 2.90 -5.17 -11.63
N LYS A 71 4.16 -5.16 -11.18
CA LYS A 71 4.96 -6.38 -10.95
C LYS A 71 4.33 -7.27 -9.87
N ASP A 72 3.81 -6.67 -8.82
CA ASP A 72 3.13 -7.36 -7.72
C ASP A 72 1.71 -7.82 -8.10
N GLY A 73 1.25 -7.54 -9.33
CA GLY A 73 -0.04 -8.00 -9.84
C GLY A 73 -1.25 -7.33 -9.18
N LEU A 74 -1.07 -6.15 -8.58
CA LEU A 74 -2.15 -5.39 -7.90
C LEU A 74 -2.76 -4.32 -8.81
N VAL A 75 -1.98 -3.79 -9.75
CA VAL A 75 -2.40 -2.80 -10.74
C VAL A 75 -2.05 -3.31 -12.14
N SER A 76 -2.81 -2.92 -13.15
CA SER A 76 -2.47 -3.07 -14.56
C SER A 76 -2.63 -1.75 -15.28
N LYS A 77 -1.95 -1.60 -16.43
CA LYS A 77 -2.06 -0.44 -17.31
C LYS A 77 -2.59 -0.86 -18.68
N ALA A 78 -3.66 -0.21 -19.15
CA ALA A 78 -4.20 -0.35 -20.50
C ALA A 78 -4.43 1.03 -21.11
N GLU A 79 -3.95 1.27 -22.34
CA GLU A 79 -4.20 2.52 -23.09
C GLU A 79 -4.00 3.81 -22.28
N LEU A 80 -2.93 3.85 -21.45
CA LEU A 80 -2.55 4.96 -20.56
C LEU A 80 -3.33 5.07 -19.22
N GLU A 81 -4.28 4.19 -18.98
CA GLU A 81 -5.07 4.14 -17.74
C GLU A 81 -4.64 2.99 -16.84
N TYR A 82 -4.50 3.28 -15.54
CA TYR A 82 -4.23 2.32 -14.49
C TYR A 82 -5.53 1.78 -13.89
N MET A 83 -5.58 0.48 -13.67
CA MET A 83 -6.73 -0.22 -13.10
C MET A 83 -6.28 -1.21 -12.04
N LEU A 84 -7.12 -1.48 -11.04
CA LEU A 84 -6.90 -2.60 -10.13
C LEU A 84 -7.08 -3.92 -10.88
N THR A 85 -6.21 -4.89 -10.61
CA THR A 85 -6.42 -6.29 -11.00
C THR A 85 -7.48 -6.93 -10.11
N SER A 86 -7.83 -8.20 -10.36
CA SER A 86 -8.73 -8.97 -9.47
C SER A 86 -8.18 -9.04 -8.05
N LEU A 87 -6.90 -9.41 -7.89
CA LEU A 87 -6.21 -9.43 -6.58
C LEU A 87 -6.13 -8.04 -5.95
N GLY A 88 -5.87 -7.00 -6.76
CA GLY A 88 -5.89 -5.61 -6.29
C GLY A 88 -7.25 -5.19 -5.72
N ARG A 89 -8.36 -5.65 -6.33
CA ARG A 89 -9.72 -5.39 -5.82
C ARG A 89 -10.02 -6.16 -4.53
N GLU A 90 -9.60 -7.43 -4.44
CA GLU A 90 -9.74 -8.24 -3.22
C GLU A 90 -8.99 -7.64 -2.02
N LEU A 91 -7.91 -6.92 -2.28
CA LEU A 91 -7.12 -6.25 -1.25
C LEU A 91 -7.81 -4.99 -0.67
N ILE A 92 -8.68 -4.32 -1.43
CA ILE A 92 -9.30 -3.06 -1.00
C ILE A 92 -10.11 -3.20 0.30
N PRO A 93 -11.00 -4.20 0.46
CA PRO A 93 -11.68 -4.43 1.74
C PRO A 93 -10.73 -4.56 2.94
N VAL A 94 -9.59 -5.22 2.78
CA VAL A 94 -8.56 -5.35 3.84
C VAL A 94 -7.95 -3.99 4.18
N CYS A 95 -7.62 -3.19 3.16
CA CYS A 95 -7.13 -1.82 3.36
C CYS A 95 -8.16 -0.94 4.09
N ILE A 96 -9.45 -1.13 3.82
CA ILE A 96 -10.54 -0.40 4.50
C ILE A 96 -10.60 -0.78 5.99
N GLU A 97 -10.49 -2.06 6.33
CA GLU A 97 -10.47 -2.49 7.73
C GLU A 97 -9.22 -1.99 8.47
N LEU A 98 -8.05 -2.03 7.83
CA LEU A 98 -6.83 -1.43 8.35
C LEU A 98 -6.97 0.09 8.55
N HIS A 99 -7.63 0.78 7.63
CA HIS A 99 -7.93 2.21 7.75
C HIS A 99 -8.82 2.50 8.96
N LYS A 100 -9.90 1.73 9.15
CA LYS A 100 -10.80 1.85 10.32
C LYS A 100 -10.06 1.62 11.62
N TRP A 101 -9.27 0.54 11.69
CA TRP A 101 -8.45 0.25 12.87
C TRP A 101 -7.43 1.37 13.14
N GLY A 102 -6.72 1.84 12.11
CA GLY A 102 -5.76 2.93 12.25
C GLY A 102 -6.40 4.23 12.73
N GLY A 103 -7.64 4.50 12.31
CA GLY A 103 -8.46 5.59 12.83
C GLY A 103 -8.73 5.44 14.33
N ARG A 104 -9.25 4.28 14.76
CA ARG A 104 -9.49 4.00 16.19
C ARG A 104 -8.21 4.11 17.02
N HIS A 105 -7.12 3.53 16.54
CA HIS A 105 -5.82 3.59 17.21
C HIS A 105 -5.33 5.05 17.38
N LYS A 106 -5.40 5.87 16.32
CA LYS A 106 -5.02 7.28 16.41
C LYS A 106 -5.85 8.05 17.44
N LEU A 107 -7.15 7.77 17.55
CA LEU A 107 -8.00 8.42 18.55
C LEU A 107 -7.57 8.09 19.98
N VAL A 108 -7.24 6.82 20.25
CA VAL A 108 -6.76 6.34 21.56
C VAL A 108 -5.40 6.93 21.89
N PHE A 109 -4.43 6.85 20.98
CA PHE A 109 -3.03 7.20 21.26
C PHE A 109 -2.67 8.68 21.02
N HIS A 110 -3.48 9.43 20.26
CA HIS A 110 -3.24 10.85 19.99
C HIS A 110 -4.34 11.77 20.53
N GLY A 111 -5.15 11.28 21.49
CA GLY A 111 -5.90 12.15 22.40
C GLY A 111 -7.21 12.71 21.85
N LYS A 112 -8.05 11.89 21.21
CA LYS A 112 -9.48 12.20 21.01
C LYS A 112 -10.36 10.97 21.25
N THR A 113 -10.29 10.38 22.44
CA THR A 113 -11.40 9.74 23.19
C THR A 113 -10.85 8.92 24.34
N THR A 114 -11.16 9.34 25.56
CA THR A 114 -11.15 8.52 26.79
C THR A 114 -12.38 7.60 26.75
N ALA A 115 -12.21 6.38 26.25
CA ALA A 115 -13.07 5.18 26.39
C ALA A 115 -12.74 4.28 25.18
N LEU A 116 -12.29 3.04 25.28
CA LEU A 116 -12.79 1.96 26.13
C LEU A 116 -11.64 0.97 26.35
N GLU A 117 -11.41 0.57 27.60
CA GLU A 117 -10.87 -0.77 27.86
C GLU A 117 -11.96 -1.80 27.52
N PRO A 118 -11.55 -2.95 26.96
CA PRO A 118 -11.84 -4.19 27.64
C PRO A 118 -10.52 -4.73 28.18
N ARG A 119 -10.46 -4.81 29.51
CA ARG A 119 -9.47 -5.61 30.22
C ARG A 119 -9.54 -7.03 29.68
N PHE A 120 -8.39 -7.57 29.29
CA PHE A 120 -8.16 -9.00 29.34
C PHE A 120 -7.28 -9.25 30.56
#